data_AF-A0A938FQW7-F1
#
_entry.id   AF-A0A938FQW7-F1
#
_cell.length_a   1.000
_cell.length_b   1.000
_cell.length_c   1.000
_cell.angle_alpha   90.00
_cell.angle_beta   90.00
_cell.angle_gamma   90.00
#
_symmetry.space_group_name_H-M   'P 1'
#
loop_
_entity.id
_entity.type
_entity.pdbx_description
1 polymer ?
#
loop_
_entity_poly.entity_id
_entity_poly.type
_entity_poly.pdbx_seq_one_letter_code
_entity_poly.pdbx_strand_id
1 'polypeptide(L)'
;MSCADPKAQAMRQTRTRRSKFAKSLLAVPTLFVLAFVVVPVANILGRTFEDISLSLLRSSAIQQVIWFTTWQAVASTMVALALAAPIAFCVANFKFKGQRLLTSLTSIPFILPSIVVGIAFLGILPGSMHRTAFAL
;
A
#
# COMPACT_ATOMS: atom_id res chain seq x y z
N MET A 1 -23.07 -32.01 42.46
CA MET A 1 -23.92 -31.01 41.77
C MET A 1 -23.79 -29.69 42.54
N SER A 2 -22.72 -28.92 42.28
CA SER A 2 -22.67 -27.79 41.33
C SER A 2 -23.35 -26.52 41.85
N CYS A 3 -22.77 -25.90 42.88
CA CYS A 3 -22.94 -24.47 43.13
C CYS A 3 -22.07 -23.70 42.14
N ALA A 4 -22.66 -23.20 41.06
CA ALA A 4 -22.01 -22.19 40.22
C ALA A 4 -22.07 -20.84 40.96
N ASP A 5 -20.91 -20.20 41.15
CA ASP A 5 -20.79 -18.95 41.86
C ASP A 5 -21.47 -17.79 41.07
N PRO A 6 -22.52 -17.14 41.60
CA PRO A 6 -23.26 -16.10 40.89
C PRO A 6 -22.41 -14.86 40.58
N LYS A 7 -21.33 -14.62 41.35
CA LYS A 7 -20.41 -13.49 41.12
C LYS A 7 -19.52 -13.72 39.89
N ALA A 8 -19.16 -14.98 39.60
CA ALA A 8 -18.39 -15.34 38.41
C ALA A 8 -19.18 -15.12 37.10
N GLN A 9 -20.51 -15.26 37.16
CA GLN A 9 -21.39 -15.04 36.02
C GLN A 9 -21.60 -13.54 35.72
N ALA A 10 -21.75 -12.70 36.76
CA ALA A 10 -21.91 -11.25 36.61
C ALA A 10 -20.68 -10.58 35.96
N MET A 11 -19.46 -11.00 36.32
CA MET A 11 -18.20 -10.49 35.74
C MET A 11 -18.00 -10.91 34.26
N ARG A 12 -18.52 -12.06 33.84
CA ARG A 12 -18.50 -12.50 32.43
C ARG A 12 -19.44 -11.67 31.55
N GLN A 13 -20.58 -11.23 32.08
CA GLN A 13 -21.56 -10.44 31.34
C GLN A 13 -21.08 -9.01 31.05
N THR A 14 -20.42 -8.34 31.99
CA THR A 14 -19.85 -6.99 31.77
C THR A 14 -18.72 -6.98 30.73
N ARG A 15 -17.87 -8.02 30.73
CA ARG A 15 -16.77 -8.17 29.76
C ARG A 15 -17.26 -8.36 28.32
N THR A 16 -18.38 -9.05 28.13
CA THR A 16 -18.94 -9.33 26.80
C THR A 16 -19.77 -8.17 26.22
N ARG A 17 -20.49 -7.41 27.05
CA ARG A 17 -21.24 -6.23 26.60
C ARG A 17 -20.31 -5.08 26.17
N ARG A 18 -19.20 -4.87 26.89
CA ARG A 18 -18.15 -3.90 26.55
C ARG A 18 -17.46 -4.23 25.21
N SER A 19 -17.30 -5.52 24.86
CA SER A 19 -16.68 -5.92 23.59
C SER A 19 -17.61 -5.74 22.39
N LYS A 20 -18.91 -5.97 22.54
CA LYS A 20 -19.90 -5.68 21.48
C LYS A 20 -20.02 -4.18 21.23
N PHE A 21 -20.04 -3.37 22.29
CA PHE A 21 -20.07 -1.91 22.18
C PHE A 21 -18.78 -1.36 21.57
N ALA A 22 -17.61 -1.88 21.98
CA ALA A 22 -16.32 -1.52 21.37
C ALA A 22 -16.24 -1.92 19.88
N LYS A 23 -16.73 -3.11 19.51
CA LYS A 23 -16.81 -3.53 18.10
C LYS A 23 -17.77 -2.66 17.29
N SER A 24 -18.93 -2.32 17.85
CA SER A 24 -19.90 -1.43 17.19
C SER A 24 -19.36 0.00 17.03
N LEU A 25 -18.61 0.49 18.02
CA LEU A 25 -17.97 1.80 17.97
C LEU A 25 -16.83 1.84 16.94
N LEU A 26 -16.13 0.72 16.72
CA LEU A 26 -15.11 0.59 15.68
C LEU A 26 -15.71 0.33 14.29
N ALA A 27 -16.89 -0.31 14.21
CA ALA A 27 -17.54 -0.62 12.94
C ALA A 27 -17.99 0.64 12.18
N VAL A 28 -18.42 1.69 12.88
CA VAL A 28 -18.86 2.95 12.25
C VAL A 28 -17.74 3.62 11.44
N PRO A 29 -16.54 3.93 11.99
CA PRO A 29 -15.46 4.54 11.21
C PRO A 29 -14.93 3.59 10.12
N THR A 30 -14.87 2.28 10.37
CA THR A 30 -14.46 1.32 9.35
C THR A 30 -15.45 1.28 8.18
N LEU A 31 -16.75 1.25 8.45
CA LEU A 31 -17.78 1.25 7.41
C LEU A 31 -17.78 2.57 6.63
N PHE A 32 -17.57 3.70 7.32
CA PHE A 32 -17.45 5.00 6.67
C PHE A 32 -16.26 5.05 5.70
N VAL A 33 -15.06 4.65 6.13
CA VAL A 33 -13.87 4.60 5.26
C VAL A 33 -14.09 3.64 4.10
N LEU A 34 -14.66 2.46 4.37
CA LEU A 34 -14.95 1.48 3.33
C LEU A 34 -15.94 2.02 2.30
N ALA A 35 -17.03 2.64 2.73
CA ALA A 35 -18.00 3.26 1.83
C ALA A 35 -17.36 4.39 1.02
N PHE A 36 -16.56 5.23 1.65
CA PHE A 36 -15.86 6.34 0.98
C PHE A 36 -14.89 5.87 -0.11
N VAL A 37 -14.24 4.70 0.05
CA VAL A 37 -13.36 4.13 -0.97
C VAL A 37 -14.14 3.34 -2.02
N VAL A 38 -15.09 2.51 -1.60
CA VAL A 38 -15.79 1.57 -2.48
C VAL A 38 -16.76 2.30 -3.40
N VAL A 39 -17.50 3.31 -2.92
CA VAL A 39 -18.47 4.06 -3.75
C VAL A 39 -17.83 4.73 -4.97
N PRO A 40 -16.75 5.53 -4.88
CA PRO A 40 -16.15 6.15 -6.05
C PRO A 40 -15.51 5.12 -6.99
N VAL A 41 -14.87 4.08 -6.45
CA VAL A 41 -14.31 2.99 -7.27
C VAL A 41 -15.42 2.28 -8.03
N ALA A 42 -16.53 1.95 -7.37
CA ALA A 42 -17.68 1.32 -8.00
C ALA A 42 -18.32 2.21 -9.08
N ASN A 43 -18.42 3.52 -8.83
CA ASN A 43 -18.91 4.47 -9.83
C ASN A 43 -18.00 4.53 -11.06
N ILE A 44 -16.68 4.60 -10.87
CA ILE A 44 -15.71 4.61 -11.98
C ILE A 44 -15.79 3.30 -12.76
N LEU A 45 -15.81 2.15 -12.08
CA LEU A 45 -15.93 0.84 -12.73
C LEU A 45 -17.24 0.72 -13.50
N GLY A 46 -18.37 1.13 -12.91
CA GLY A 46 -19.68 1.11 -13.57
C GLY A 46 -19.66 1.87 -14.90
N ARG A 47 -19.13 3.10 -14.90
CA ARG A 47 -18.95 3.88 -16.13
C ARG A 47 -18.01 3.20 -17.13
N THR A 48 -16.91 2.65 -16.63
CA THR A 48 -15.91 1.97 -17.47
C THR A 48 -16.47 0.72 -18.14
N PHE A 49 -17.33 -0.05 -17.46
CA PHE A 49 -17.93 -1.27 -18.03
C PHE A 49 -18.97 -1.00 -19.11
N GLU A 50 -19.68 0.13 -19.03
CA GLU A 50 -20.62 0.56 -20.08
C GLU A 50 -19.88 0.92 -21.38
N ASP A 51 -18.69 1.52 -21.27
CA ASP A 51 -17.90 2.02 -22.41
C ASP A 51 -16.79 1.05 -22.88
N ILE A 52 -16.55 -0.06 -22.16
CA ILE A 52 -15.53 -1.04 -22.55
C ILE A 52 -15.98 -1.79 -23.82
N SER A 53 -15.27 -1.52 -24.90
CA SER A 53 -15.33 -2.33 -26.12
C SER A 53 -14.09 -3.21 -26.23
N LEU A 54 -14.26 -4.43 -26.77
CA LEU A 54 -13.14 -5.35 -27.05
C LEU A 54 -12.09 -4.71 -27.98
N SER A 55 -12.50 -3.75 -28.81
CA SER A 55 -11.63 -2.96 -29.67
C SER A 55 -10.68 -2.04 -28.89
N LEU A 56 -11.12 -1.48 -27.76
CA LEU A 56 -10.31 -0.62 -26.90
C LEU A 56 -9.20 -1.44 -26.23
N LEU A 57 -9.54 -2.60 -25.67
CA LEU A 57 -8.58 -3.53 -25.06
C LEU A 57 -7.58 -4.13 -26.06
N ARG A 58 -7.97 -4.23 -27.34
CA ARG A 58 -7.11 -4.71 -28.43
C ARG A 58 -6.30 -3.59 -29.10
N SER A 59 -6.43 -2.35 -28.63
CA SER A 59 -5.60 -1.26 -29.13
C SER A 59 -4.13 -1.49 -28.75
N SER A 60 -3.25 -1.29 -29.73
CA SER A 60 -1.80 -1.44 -29.54
C SER A 60 -1.28 -0.56 -28.38
N ALA A 61 -1.82 0.66 -28.25
CA ALA A 61 -1.45 1.60 -27.19
C ALA A 61 -1.73 1.04 -25.78
N ILE A 62 -2.93 0.48 -25.54
CA ILE A 62 -3.28 -0.07 -24.23
C ILE A 62 -2.44 -1.33 -23.94
N GLN A 63 -2.24 -2.20 -24.93
CA GLN A 63 -1.41 -3.39 -24.76
C GLN A 63 0.04 -3.03 -24.42
N GLN A 64 0.60 -2.03 -25.09
CA GLN A 64 1.95 -1.55 -24.82
C GLN A 64 2.09 -0.97 -23.41
N VAL A 65 1.11 -0.18 -22.96
CA VAL A 65 1.10 0.39 -21.60
C VAL A 65 0.96 -0.71 -20.54
N ILE A 66 0.04 -1.67 -20.73
CA ILE A 66 -0.13 -2.79 -19.80
C ILE A 66 1.14 -3.61 -19.73
N TRP A 67 1.74 -3.96 -20.88
CA TRP A 67 2.97 -4.73 -20.91
C TRP A 67 4.12 -3.99 -20.22
N PHE A 68 4.33 -2.72 -20.58
CA PHE A 68 5.39 -1.88 -20.02
C PHE A 68 5.28 -1.76 -18.51
N THR A 69 4.09 -1.41 -18.00
CA THR A 69 3.85 -1.27 -16.56
C THR A 69 3.96 -2.60 -15.82
N THR A 70 3.54 -3.71 -16.43
CA THR A 70 3.58 -5.04 -15.81
C THR A 70 5.02 -5.53 -15.62
N TRP A 71 5.83 -5.56 -16.70
CA TRP A 71 7.21 -6.06 -16.56
C TRP A 71 8.03 -5.13 -15.67
N GLN A 72 7.78 -3.81 -15.74
CA GLN A 72 8.46 -2.83 -14.89
C GLN A 72 8.09 -3.02 -13.42
N ALA A 73 6.82 -3.24 -13.10
CA ALA A 73 6.37 -3.51 -11.73
C ALA A 73 6.98 -4.81 -11.19
N VAL A 74 7.07 -5.86 -12.01
CA VAL A 74 7.74 -7.12 -11.65
C VAL A 74 9.22 -6.89 -11.40
N ALA A 75 9.93 -6.22 -12.32
CA ALA A 75 11.34 -5.90 -12.16
C ALA A 75 11.61 -5.08 -10.90
N SER A 76 10.79 -4.05 -10.65
CA SER A 76 10.88 -3.21 -9.46
C SER A 76 10.65 -4.01 -8.18
N THR A 77 9.65 -4.91 -8.17
CA THR A 77 9.38 -5.79 -7.02
C THR A 77 10.53 -6.76 -6.76
N MET A 78 11.11 -7.35 -7.81
CA MET A 78 12.25 -8.25 -7.67
C MET A 78 13.48 -7.55 -7.11
N VAL A 79 13.80 -6.35 -7.61
CA VAL A 79 14.90 -5.53 -7.07
C VAL A 79 14.62 -5.13 -5.62
N ALA A 80 13.40 -4.69 -5.32
CA ALA A 80 12.99 -4.34 -3.98
C ALA A 80 13.13 -5.53 -3.02
N LEU A 81 12.69 -6.74 -3.41
CA LEU A 81 12.84 -7.95 -2.59
C LEU A 81 14.30 -8.36 -2.42
N ALA A 82 15.10 -8.32 -3.50
CA ALA A 82 16.52 -8.66 -3.46
C ALA A 82 17.30 -7.78 -2.48
N LEU A 83 16.93 -6.50 -2.34
CA LEU A 83 17.55 -5.55 -1.42
C LEU A 83 16.89 -5.57 -0.03
N ALA A 84 15.56 -5.60 0.05
CA ALA A 84 14.81 -5.50 1.30
C ALA A 84 14.89 -6.78 2.12
N ALA A 85 14.87 -7.97 1.50
CA ALA A 85 14.95 -9.24 2.22
C ALA A 85 16.23 -9.37 3.07
N PRO A 86 17.45 -9.13 2.56
CA PRO A 86 18.66 -9.19 3.40
C PRO A 86 18.67 -8.08 4.45
N ILE A 87 18.20 -6.88 4.14
CA ILE A 87 18.12 -5.78 5.11
C ILE A 87 17.17 -6.14 6.26
N ALA A 88 15.97 -6.64 5.95
CA ALA A 88 14.98 -7.06 6.93
C ALA A 88 15.50 -8.24 7.76
N PHE A 89 16.16 -9.21 7.13
CA PHE A 89 16.77 -10.34 7.83
C PHE A 89 17.86 -9.88 8.82
N CYS A 90 18.73 -8.97 8.40
CA CYS A 90 19.77 -8.41 9.25
C CYS A 90 19.19 -7.64 10.45
N VAL A 91 18.19 -6.79 10.21
CA VAL A 91 17.54 -5.97 11.25
C VAL A 91 16.72 -6.83 12.22
N ALA A 92 16.10 -7.91 11.74
CA ALA A 92 15.29 -8.80 12.58
C ALA A 92 16.15 -9.68 13.50
N ASN A 93 17.31 -10.13 13.04
CA ASN A 93 18.12 -11.12 13.75
C ASN A 93 19.34 -10.54 14.49
N PHE A 94 19.87 -9.38 14.08
CA PHE A 94 21.09 -8.81 14.67
C PHE A 94 20.85 -7.43 15.30
N LYS A 95 21.40 -7.23 16.51
CA LYS A 95 21.45 -5.92 17.17
C LYS A 95 22.80 -5.26 16.90
N PHE A 96 22.85 -4.34 15.93
CA PHE A 96 24.06 -3.60 15.55
C PHE A 96 23.89 -2.10 15.77
N LYS A 97 24.97 -1.38 16.11
CA LYS A 97 24.92 0.08 16.37
C LYS A 97 24.34 0.89 15.20
N GLY A 98 24.52 0.42 13.95
CA GLY A 98 24.00 1.06 12.73
C GLY A 98 22.52 0.82 12.44
N GLN A 99 21.81 0.01 13.23
CA GLN A 99 20.42 -0.37 12.97
C GLN A 99 19.50 0.86 12.91
N ARG A 100 19.71 1.82 13.81
CA ARG A 100 18.95 3.08 13.85
C ARG A 100 19.15 3.91 12.57
N LEU A 101 20.36 3.95 12.04
CA LEU A 101 20.65 4.67 10.80
C LEU A 101 19.96 4.00 9.60
N LEU A 102 20.03 2.66 9.52
CA LEU A 102 19.43 1.89 8.44
C LEU A 102 17.90 2.05 8.43
N THR A 103 17.25 1.91 9.59
CA THR A 103 15.80 2.13 9.72
C THR A 103 15.39 3.56 9.35
N SER A 104 16.17 4.56 9.74
CA SER A 104 15.92 5.95 9.35
C SER A 104 16.02 6.13 7.83
N LEU A 105 17.10 5.64 7.21
CA LEU A 105 17.31 5.75 5.76
C LEU A 105 16.19 5.09 4.95
N THR A 106 15.71 3.91 5.37
CA THR A 106 14.59 3.24 4.71
C THR A 106 13.26 3.99 4.86
N SER A 107 13.08 4.76 5.94
CA SER A 107 11.85 5.51 6.20
C SER A 107 11.78 6.84 5.44
N ILE A 108 12.92 7.46 5.14
CA ILE A 108 13.05 8.71 4.38
C ILE A 108 12.16 8.75 3.13
N PRO A 109 12.25 7.80 2.17
CA PRO A 109 11.46 7.86 0.93
C PRO A 109 9.94 7.83 1.15
N PHE A 110 9.45 7.29 2.27
CA PHE A 110 8.03 7.27 2.59
C PHE A 110 7.50 8.63 3.09
N ILE A 111 8.40 9.48 3.58
CA ILE A 111 8.07 10.82 4.07
C ILE A 111 8.32 11.86 2.96
N LEU A 112 9.21 11.56 2.00
CA LEU A 112 9.44 12.46 0.87
C LEU A 112 8.20 12.55 -0.03
N PRO A 113 7.74 13.77 -0.36
CA PRO A 113 6.77 13.97 -1.42
C PRO A 113 7.30 13.40 -2.74
N SER A 114 6.43 12.79 -3.55
CA SER A 114 6.80 12.20 -4.85
C SER A 114 7.48 13.21 -5.78
N ILE A 115 7.05 14.47 -5.74
CA ILE A 115 7.63 15.57 -6.51
C ILE A 115 9.10 15.81 -6.11
N VAL A 116 9.41 15.75 -4.81
CA VAL A 116 10.77 15.95 -4.29
C VAL A 116 11.71 14.83 -4.75
N VAL A 117 11.21 13.60 -4.78
CA VAL A 117 11.96 12.47 -5.33
C VAL A 117 12.24 12.68 -6.82
N GLY A 118 11.23 13.11 -7.59
CA GLY A 118 11.37 13.40 -9.01
C GLY A 118 12.45 14.44 -9.32
N ILE A 119 12.46 15.57 -8.61
CA ILE A 119 13.47 16.63 -8.80
C ILE A 119 14.89 16.17 -8.39
N ALA A 120 15.01 15.32 -7.37
CA ALA A 120 16.30 14.79 -6.94
C ALA A 120 16.92 13.89 -8.02
N PHE A 121 16.11 13.03 -8.65
CA PHE A 121 16.56 12.25 -9.81
C PHE A 121 16.91 13.15 -11.00
N LEU A 122 16.13 14.19 -11.27
CA LEU A 122 16.43 15.11 -12.36
C LEU A 122 17.74 15.89 -12.14
N GLY A 123 18.07 16.20 -10.88
CA GLY A 123 19.33 16.84 -10.51
C GLY A 123 20.55 15.91 -10.52
N ILE A 124 20.36 14.61 -10.30
CA ILE A 124 21.45 13.61 -10.32
C ILE A 124 21.70 13.02 -11.71
N LEU A 125 20.67 12.97 -12.56
CA LEU A 125 20.78 12.50 -13.94
C LEU A 125 21.49 13.57 -14.80
N PRO A 126 22.41 13.17 -15.69
CA PRO A 126 23.14 14.13 -16.52
C PRO A 126 22.17 14.92 -17.42
N GLY A 127 22.28 16.25 -17.39
CA GLY A 127 21.44 17.18 -18.15
C GLY A 127 21.52 17.05 -19.69
N SER A 128 22.36 16.14 -20.21
CA SER A 128 22.43 15.81 -21.63
C SER A 128 21.28 14.92 -22.12
N MET A 129 20.48 14.32 -21.22
CA MET A 129 19.31 13.51 -21.59
C MET A 129 18.05 14.33 -21.88
N HIS A 130 18.11 15.66 -21.80
CA HIS A 130 16.94 16.53 -22.04
C HIS A 130 16.81 16.99 -23.51
N ARG A 131 17.85 16.88 -24.34
CA ARG A 131 17.84 17.35 -25.74
C ARG A 131 17.72 16.26 -26.81
N THR A 132 18.12 15.03 -26.53
CA THR A 132 18.12 13.94 -27.54
C THR A 132 16.80 13.17 -27.60
N ALA A 133 16.04 13.09 -26.51
CA ALA A 133 14.78 12.33 -26.47
C ALA A 133 13.56 13.10 -27.01
N PHE A 134 13.65 14.43 -27.18
CA PHE A 134 12.58 15.28 -27.72
C PHE A 134 12.81 15.68 -29.19
N ALA A 135 13.89 15.18 -29.83
CA ALA A 135 14.31 15.56 -31.18
C ALA A 135 14.23 14.40 -32.21
N LEU A 136 13.58 13.29 -31.86
CA LEU A 136 13.24 12.14 -32.71
C LEU A 136 11.78 11.78 -32.47
#